data_AF-A0ABC9E885-F1
#
_entry.id   AF-A0ABC9E885-F1
#
_cell.length_a   1.000
_cell.length_b   1.000
_cell.length_c   1.000
_cell.angle_alpha   90.00
_cell.angle_beta   90.00
_cell.angle_gamma   90.00
#
_symmetry.space_group_name_H-M   'P 1'
#
loop_
_entity.id
_entity.type
_entity.pdbx_description
1 polymer ?
#
loop_
_entity_poly.entity_id
_entity_poly.type
_entity_poly.pdbx_seq_one_letter_code
_entity_poly.pdbx_strand_id
1 'polypeptide(L)'
;MAVSSPSTLLLFLLLVFPPSSALLSRSGVSPEVKTLLTIKNLLEDPQGVLNWDVSSVNPCTWTFVTCSPELFVIGLEAPGQNLSGRLSPSIGNLTNLESLLLQTNNITGPIPAEIGKLAKVMKLNLSRNHLYGEIPSSVPHLGRLQYLDLSYNNLSGPVPRFFAGTLNIVGNPLICGVNTGKDCSGTAPVPMSSNLKVSQASLPTAKTKTHKFAVVLGYMIACVIILWFPIS
;
A
#
# COMPACT_ATOMS: atom_id res chain seq x y z
N MET A 1 86.24 40.88 13.91
CA MET A 1 84.93 40.47 13.37
C MET A 1 84.66 39.10 13.98
N ALA A 2 83.96 38.96 15.11
CA ALA A 2 82.49 38.91 15.24
C ALA A 2 81.90 37.99 14.16
N VAL A 3 81.22 36.87 14.41
CA VAL A 3 80.12 36.60 15.36
C VAL A 3 80.01 35.08 15.64
N SER A 4 79.39 34.79 16.78
CA SER A 4 79.03 33.58 17.50
C SER A 4 78.12 32.52 16.82
N SER A 5 78.18 31.31 17.40
CA SER A 5 77.18 30.21 17.45
C SER A 5 75.71 30.68 17.59
N PRO A 6 74.67 29.88 17.26
CA PRO A 6 74.28 28.73 18.10
C PRO A 6 73.75 27.47 17.39
N SER A 7 73.98 26.35 18.07
CA SER A 7 73.18 25.11 18.08
C SER A 7 71.69 25.34 17.86
N THR A 8 70.99 24.46 17.13
CA THR A 8 69.62 24.06 17.48
C THR A 8 69.10 22.90 16.60
N LEU A 9 68.67 21.85 17.29
CA LEU A 9 67.49 21.03 17.03
C LEU A 9 67.46 20.10 15.81
N LEU A 10 67.86 18.87 16.13
CA LEU A 10 67.33 17.60 15.63
C LEU A 10 65.80 17.68 15.39
N LEU A 11 65.36 17.88 14.14
CA LEU A 11 63.96 17.76 13.76
C LEU A 11 63.71 16.36 13.20
N PHE A 12 63.35 15.44 14.08
CA PHE A 12 62.68 14.19 13.71
C PHE A 12 61.36 14.54 13.01
N LEU A 13 61.35 14.49 11.69
CA LEU A 13 60.11 14.41 10.91
C LEU A 13 59.49 13.03 11.13
N LEU A 14 58.85 12.85 12.29
CA LEU A 14 57.78 11.88 12.43
C LEU A 14 56.67 12.33 11.47
N LEU A 15 56.63 11.74 10.28
CA LEU A 15 55.39 11.66 9.53
C LEU A 15 54.42 10.90 10.43
N VAL A 16 53.63 11.67 11.19
CA VAL A 16 52.38 11.20 11.77
C VAL A 16 51.55 10.82 10.56
N PHE A 17 51.60 9.53 10.19
CA PHE A 17 50.49 8.93 9.48
C PHE A 17 49.25 9.26 10.32
N PRO A 18 48.28 10.04 9.81
CA PRO A 18 47.02 10.16 10.51
C PRO A 18 46.52 8.72 10.71
N PRO A 19 46.12 8.33 11.94
CA PRO A 19 45.66 6.99 12.18
C PRO A 19 44.50 6.71 11.22
N SER A 20 44.59 5.58 10.52
CA SER A 20 43.47 4.94 9.84
C SER A 20 42.27 4.99 10.77
N SER A 21 41.29 5.84 10.45
CA SER A 21 39.90 5.81 10.89
C SER A 21 39.24 7.14 10.52
N ALA A 22 39.10 7.41 9.22
CA ALA A 22 37.79 7.90 8.80
C ALA A 22 36.85 6.69 8.90
N LEU A 23 36.52 6.31 10.14
CA LEU A 23 35.19 5.82 10.44
C LEU A 23 34.29 6.95 9.92
N LEU A 24 33.82 6.78 8.69
CA LEU A 24 32.56 7.37 8.31
C LEU A 24 31.57 6.78 9.32
N SER A 25 31.39 7.48 10.44
CA SER A 25 30.13 7.52 11.14
C SER A 25 29.16 8.16 10.16
N ARG A 26 28.76 7.39 9.15
CA ARG A 26 27.61 7.72 8.34
C ARG A 26 26.46 7.44 9.31
N SER A 27 25.94 8.50 9.92
CA SER A 27 24.55 8.54 10.38
C SER A 27 23.61 8.46 9.16
N GLY A 28 23.84 7.48 8.29
CA GLY A 28 23.14 7.25 7.05
C GLY A 28 22.45 5.93 7.21
N VAL A 29 21.17 6.02 7.56
CA VAL A 29 20.19 4.95 7.42
C VAL A 29 20.42 4.22 6.09
N SER A 30 20.47 2.89 6.10
CA SER A 30 20.75 2.11 4.89
C SER A 30 19.68 2.39 3.82
N PRO A 31 20.01 2.33 2.51
CA PRO A 31 19.04 2.51 1.45
C PRO A 31 17.85 1.52 1.53
N GLU A 32 18.11 0.33 2.08
CA GLU A 32 17.11 -0.71 2.32
C GLU A 32 16.14 -0.31 3.43
N VAL A 33 16.64 0.19 4.58
CA VAL A 33 15.79 0.72 5.66
C VAL A 33 14.93 1.88 5.15
N LYS A 34 15.51 2.80 4.37
CA LYS A 34 14.73 3.89 3.74
C LYS A 34 13.64 3.37 2.81
N THR A 35 13.95 2.32 2.04
CA THR A 35 12.99 1.67 1.13
C THR A 35 11.83 1.07 1.92
N LEU A 36 12.12 0.32 2.98
CA LEU A 36 11.10 -0.29 3.84
C LEU A 36 10.22 0.76 4.51
N LEU A 37 10.79 1.86 5.01
CA LEU A 37 9.99 2.94 5.59
C LEU A 37 9.09 3.63 4.54
N THR A 38 9.57 3.73 3.30
CA THR A 38 8.75 4.24 2.18
C THR A 38 7.59 3.30 1.86
N ILE A 39 7.81 1.98 1.98
CA ILE A 39 6.75 0.98 1.86
C ILE A 39 5.75 1.15 3.00
N LYS A 40 6.22 1.22 4.25
CA LYS A 40 5.39 1.42 5.45
C LYS A 40 4.48 2.64 5.29
N ASN A 41 5.01 3.77 4.81
CA ASN A 41 4.24 5.01 4.67
C ASN A 41 3.07 4.93 3.65
N LEU A 42 3.07 3.96 2.75
CA LEU A 42 1.96 3.72 1.82
C LEU A 42 1.02 2.60 2.27
N LEU A 43 1.39 1.88 3.33
CA LEU A 43 0.53 0.93 4.00
C LEU A 43 -0.17 1.64 5.17
N GLU A 44 -1.44 1.31 5.34
CA GLU A 44 -2.20 1.70 6.51
C GLU A 44 -2.24 0.50 7.46
N ASP A 45 -1.77 0.72 8.68
CA ASP A 45 -1.62 -0.30 9.72
C ASP A 45 -2.45 0.09 10.94
N PRO A 46 -3.77 -0.21 10.95
CA PRO A 46 -4.66 0.23 12.01
C PRO A 46 -4.38 -0.47 13.35
N GLN A 47 -3.64 -1.57 13.34
CA GLN A 47 -3.31 -2.35 14.54
C GLN A 47 -1.88 -2.10 15.03
N GLY A 48 -1.08 -1.30 14.30
CA GLY A 48 0.31 -1.00 14.64
C GLY A 48 1.21 -2.24 14.66
N VAL A 49 0.90 -3.26 13.86
CA VAL A 49 1.66 -4.53 13.84
C VAL A 49 3.04 -4.37 13.19
N LEU A 50 3.26 -3.32 12.38
CA LEU A 50 4.53 -2.99 11.75
C LEU A 50 5.39 -2.14 12.68
N ASN A 51 6.29 -2.79 13.44
CA ASN A 51 7.21 -2.11 14.37
C ASN A 51 8.38 -1.38 13.67
N TRP A 52 8.29 -1.18 12.36
CA TRP A 52 9.36 -0.67 11.50
C TRP A 52 9.65 0.79 11.87
N ASP A 53 10.85 1.08 12.33
CA ASP A 53 11.20 2.39 12.86
C ASP A 53 12.63 2.79 12.50
N VAL A 54 12.84 4.09 12.31
CA VAL A 54 14.15 4.70 12.05
C VAL A 54 15.12 4.52 13.22
N SER A 55 14.61 4.30 14.44
CA SER A 55 15.47 4.07 15.62
C SER A 55 16.13 2.71 15.63
N SER A 56 15.55 1.70 14.96
CA SER A 56 16.18 0.40 14.79
C SER A 56 17.04 0.41 13.54
N VAL A 57 18.35 0.27 13.73
CA VAL A 57 19.33 0.22 12.63
C VAL A 57 19.19 -1.06 11.81
N ASN A 58 18.68 -2.15 12.40
CA ASN A 58 18.62 -3.46 11.77
C ASN A 58 17.19 -3.84 11.39
N PRO A 59 16.83 -3.84 10.09
CA PRO A 59 15.49 -4.22 9.64
C PRO A 59 15.16 -5.68 9.91
N CYS A 60 16.15 -6.54 10.17
CA CYS A 60 15.93 -7.95 10.48
C CYS A 60 15.30 -8.19 11.87
N THR A 61 15.21 -7.16 12.71
CA THR A 61 14.47 -7.23 13.98
C THR A 61 13.02 -6.78 13.83
N TRP A 62 12.61 -6.39 12.61
CA TRP A 62 11.28 -5.87 12.37
C TRP A 62 10.27 -6.99 12.15
N THR A 63 9.03 -6.76 12.59
CA THR A 63 7.93 -7.69 12.38
C THR A 63 7.73 -7.91 10.89
N PHE A 64 7.55 -9.19 10.53
CA PHE A 64 7.30 -9.63 9.15
C PHE A 64 8.43 -9.35 8.14
N VAL A 65 9.62 -8.99 8.61
CA VAL A 65 10.83 -8.90 7.79
C VAL A 65 11.69 -10.13 8.04
N THR A 66 12.02 -10.85 6.97
CA THR A 66 12.93 -11.99 7.01
C THR A 66 14.25 -11.62 6.34
N CYS A 67 15.37 -11.98 6.98
CA CYS A 67 16.71 -11.72 6.46
C CYS A 67 17.51 -13.00 6.20
N SER A 68 18.46 -12.92 5.28
CA SER A 68 19.49 -13.94 5.08
C SER A 68 20.53 -13.92 6.22
N PRO A 69 21.40 -14.94 6.33
CA PRO A 69 22.53 -14.92 7.27
C PRO A 69 23.46 -13.70 7.09
N GLU A 70 23.57 -13.18 5.87
CA GLU A 70 24.34 -11.97 5.52
C GLU A 70 23.58 -10.66 5.76
N LEU A 71 22.42 -10.72 6.44
CA LEU A 71 21.57 -9.58 6.80
C LEU A 71 20.92 -8.85 5.62
N PHE A 72 20.76 -9.49 4.47
CA PHE A 72 19.94 -8.96 3.39
C PHE A 72 18.46 -9.23 3.65
N VAL A 73 17.58 -8.28 3.36
CA VAL A 73 16.13 -8.54 3.43
C VAL A 73 15.73 -9.43 2.26
N ILE A 74 15.27 -10.64 2.59
CA ILE A 74 14.86 -11.67 1.65
C ILE A 74 13.36 -11.96 1.71
N GLY A 75 12.66 -11.52 2.76
CA GLY A 75 11.22 -11.76 2.88
C GLY A 75 10.46 -10.59 3.49
N LEU A 76 9.29 -10.31 2.93
CA LEU A 76 8.24 -9.47 3.53
C LEU A 76 6.96 -10.29 3.62
N GLU A 77 6.62 -10.73 4.82
CA GLU A 77 5.62 -11.78 5.05
C GLU A 77 4.62 -11.41 6.14
N ALA A 78 3.59 -10.64 5.78
CA ALA A 78 2.57 -10.14 6.71
C ALA A 78 1.16 -10.60 6.32
N PRO A 79 0.86 -11.92 6.30
CA PRO A 79 -0.45 -12.41 5.90
C PRO A 79 -1.50 -12.17 6.99
N GLY A 80 -2.73 -11.79 6.62
CA GLY A 80 -3.83 -11.74 7.58
C GLY A 80 -3.72 -10.62 8.62
N GLN A 81 -3.07 -9.51 8.30
CA GLN A 81 -2.75 -8.44 9.26
C GLN A 81 -3.69 -7.23 9.18
N ASN A 82 -4.77 -7.33 8.38
CA ASN A 82 -5.71 -6.24 8.15
C ASN A 82 -5.03 -4.94 7.65
N LEU A 83 -3.92 -5.06 6.93
CA LEU A 83 -3.21 -3.93 6.34
C LEU A 83 -4.01 -3.37 5.17
N SER A 84 -4.15 -2.05 5.08
CA SER A 84 -4.76 -1.34 3.94
C SER A 84 -3.73 -0.42 3.25
N GLY A 85 -4.20 0.51 2.42
CA GLY A 85 -3.32 1.37 1.62
C GLY A 85 -2.98 0.75 0.26
N ARG A 86 -1.74 0.94 -0.22
CA ARG A 86 -1.28 0.50 -1.55
C ARG A 86 0.16 0.01 -1.55
N LEU A 87 0.49 -0.85 -2.52
CA LEU A 87 1.87 -1.29 -2.74
C LEU A 87 2.74 -0.15 -3.28
N SER A 88 3.87 0.11 -2.63
CA SER A 88 4.82 1.15 -3.04
C SER A 88 5.66 0.70 -4.25
N PRO A 89 5.85 1.55 -5.28
CA PRO A 89 6.82 1.30 -6.36
C PRO A 89 8.24 1.04 -5.86
N SER A 90 8.59 1.60 -4.70
CA SER A 90 9.90 1.37 -4.06
C SER A 90 10.16 -0.09 -3.68
N ILE A 91 9.14 -0.96 -3.69
CA ILE A 91 9.31 -2.40 -3.48
C ILE A 91 10.36 -2.98 -4.43
N GLY A 92 10.45 -2.48 -5.67
CA GLY A 92 11.42 -2.93 -6.66
C GLY A 92 12.89 -2.66 -6.31
N ASN A 93 13.16 -1.87 -5.25
CA ASN A 93 14.53 -1.65 -4.77
C ASN A 93 15.02 -2.78 -3.86
N LEU A 94 14.14 -3.65 -3.35
CA LEU A 94 14.50 -4.82 -2.54
C LEU A 94 14.94 -5.98 -3.45
N THR A 95 16.04 -5.79 -4.18
CA THR A 95 16.51 -6.73 -5.22
C THR A 95 16.92 -8.12 -4.68
N ASN A 96 17.13 -8.23 -3.37
CA ASN A 96 17.40 -9.50 -2.69
C ASN A 96 16.13 -10.26 -2.27
N LEU A 97 14.93 -9.68 -2.43
CA LEU A 97 13.68 -10.27 -1.98
C LEU A 97 13.41 -11.60 -2.70
N GLU A 98 13.19 -12.65 -1.93
CA GLU A 98 12.87 -14.01 -2.35
C GLU A 98 11.38 -14.33 -2.11
N SER A 99 10.78 -13.76 -1.06
CA SER A 99 9.36 -13.93 -0.72
C SER A 99 8.65 -12.60 -0.47
N LEU A 100 7.49 -12.42 -1.11
CA LEU A 100 6.55 -11.34 -0.85
C LEU A 100 5.16 -11.95 -0.59
N LEU A 101 4.78 -12.05 0.68
CA LEU A 101 3.55 -12.71 1.13
C LEU A 101 2.68 -11.71 1.89
N LEU A 102 1.69 -11.14 1.20
CA LEU A 102 0.76 -10.14 1.75
C LEU A 102 -0.70 -10.57 1.59
N GLN A 103 -0.95 -11.88 1.48
CA GLN A 103 -2.30 -12.40 1.29
C GLN A 103 -3.23 -12.13 2.47
N THR A 104 -4.53 -12.06 2.19
CA THR A 104 -5.57 -11.86 3.21
C THR A 104 -5.37 -10.52 3.94
N ASN A 105 -5.23 -9.45 3.17
CA ASN A 105 -5.19 -8.08 3.69
C ASN A 105 -6.22 -7.23 2.92
N ASN A 106 -6.24 -5.93 3.18
CA ASN A 106 -7.15 -4.97 2.56
C ASN A 106 -6.39 -4.00 1.62
N ILE A 107 -5.30 -4.48 1.00
CA ILE A 107 -4.43 -3.66 0.14
C ILE A 107 -5.15 -3.35 -1.16
N THR A 108 -5.10 -2.09 -1.58
CA THR A 108 -5.77 -1.55 -2.77
C THR A 108 -4.74 -1.05 -3.79
N GLY A 109 -5.22 -0.56 -4.94
CA GLY A 109 -4.36 0.03 -5.97
C GLY A 109 -3.86 -0.99 -7.00
N PRO A 110 -3.11 -0.52 -8.00
CA PRO A 110 -2.45 -1.39 -8.96
C PRO A 110 -1.22 -2.07 -8.37
N ILE A 111 -0.88 -3.22 -8.96
CA ILE A 111 0.43 -3.85 -8.73
C ILE A 111 1.48 -2.98 -9.43
N PRO A 112 2.48 -2.42 -8.72
CA PRO A 112 3.49 -1.56 -9.34
C PRO A 112 4.36 -2.35 -10.32
N ALA A 113 4.65 -1.76 -11.48
CA ALA A 113 5.47 -2.41 -12.52
C ALA A 113 6.90 -2.72 -12.06
N GLU A 114 7.39 -1.98 -11.06
CA GLU A 114 8.67 -2.15 -10.38
C GLU A 114 8.82 -3.49 -9.67
N ILE A 115 7.74 -4.24 -9.40
CA ILE A 115 7.85 -5.64 -8.95
C ILE A 115 8.67 -6.48 -9.94
N GLY A 116 8.69 -6.12 -11.23
CA GLY A 116 9.54 -6.74 -12.23
C GLY A 116 11.06 -6.65 -11.96
N LYS A 117 11.50 -5.79 -11.04
CA LYS A 117 12.91 -5.63 -10.65
C LYS A 117 13.36 -6.63 -9.59
N LEU A 118 12.43 -7.38 -8.99
CA LEU A 118 12.71 -8.35 -7.93
C LEU A 118 13.32 -9.64 -8.49
N ALA A 119 14.55 -9.57 -9.02
CA ALA A 119 15.17 -10.66 -9.78
C ALA A 119 15.33 -11.98 -9.02
N LYS A 120 15.31 -11.95 -7.67
CA LYS A 120 15.44 -13.13 -6.82
C LYS A 120 14.12 -13.70 -6.32
N VAL A 121 12.97 -13.06 -6.60
CA VAL A 121 11.69 -13.47 -6.03
C VAL A 121 11.28 -14.85 -6.53
N MET A 122 10.93 -15.72 -5.60
CA MET A 122 10.49 -17.09 -5.84
C MET A 122 9.01 -17.28 -5.49
N LYS A 123 8.52 -16.56 -4.49
CA LYS A 123 7.13 -16.64 -4.02
C LYS A 123 6.52 -15.25 -3.94
N LEU A 124 5.45 -15.03 -4.69
CA LEU A 124 4.66 -13.81 -4.66
C LEU A 124 3.20 -14.18 -4.41
N ASN A 125 2.69 -13.83 -3.23
CA ASN A 125 1.29 -14.06 -2.87
C ASN A 125 0.64 -12.75 -2.44
N LEU A 126 -0.26 -12.25 -3.29
CA LEU A 126 -1.08 -11.06 -3.04
C LEU A 126 -2.57 -11.41 -3.05
N SER A 127 -2.90 -12.70 -2.92
CA SER A 127 -4.29 -13.16 -2.97
C SER A 127 -5.15 -12.57 -1.85
N ARG A 128 -6.47 -12.51 -2.07
CA ARG A 128 -7.44 -12.00 -1.08
C ARG A 128 -7.08 -10.59 -0.61
N ASN A 129 -7.01 -9.68 -1.57
CA ASN A 129 -6.84 -8.24 -1.39
C ASN A 129 -7.84 -7.50 -2.30
N HIS A 130 -7.71 -6.17 -2.41
CA HIS A 130 -8.51 -5.31 -3.27
C HIS A 130 -7.70 -4.68 -4.41
N LEU A 131 -6.69 -5.39 -4.90
CA LEU A 131 -5.84 -4.91 -6.00
C LEU A 131 -6.63 -4.84 -7.31
N TYR A 132 -6.34 -3.84 -8.14
CA TYR A 132 -7.03 -3.63 -9.43
C TYR A 132 -6.06 -3.26 -10.56
N GLY A 133 -6.56 -3.17 -11.79
CA GLY A 133 -5.75 -2.89 -12.96
C GLY A 133 -5.07 -4.16 -13.50
N GLU A 134 -4.17 -3.98 -14.47
CA GLU A 134 -3.53 -5.10 -15.15
C GLU A 134 -2.39 -5.71 -14.34
N ILE A 135 -2.16 -7.00 -14.55
CA ILE A 135 -0.94 -7.67 -14.08
C ILE A 135 0.23 -7.09 -14.89
N PRO A 136 1.27 -6.50 -14.25
CA PRO A 136 2.36 -5.90 -14.98
C PRO A 136 3.05 -6.92 -15.89
N SER A 137 3.31 -6.53 -17.14
CA SER A 137 3.94 -7.38 -18.15
C SER A 137 5.34 -7.86 -17.74
N SER A 138 5.95 -7.26 -16.72
CA SER A 138 7.22 -7.67 -16.15
C SER A 138 7.13 -8.86 -15.19
N VAL A 139 5.97 -9.09 -14.53
CA VAL A 139 5.79 -10.19 -13.56
C VAL A 139 6.03 -11.58 -14.19
N PRO A 140 5.50 -11.87 -15.39
CA PRO A 140 5.75 -13.15 -16.07
C PRO A 140 7.22 -13.39 -16.44
N HIS A 141 8.04 -12.33 -16.50
CA HIS A 141 9.46 -12.40 -16.87
C HIS A 141 10.39 -12.55 -15.66
N LEU A 142 9.86 -12.66 -14.45
CA LEU A 142 10.64 -12.94 -13.24
C LEU A 142 11.15 -14.39 -13.29
N GLY A 143 12.39 -14.57 -13.78
CA GLY A 143 12.94 -15.89 -14.11
C GLY A 143 13.10 -16.88 -12.95
N ARG A 144 13.03 -16.42 -11.69
CA ARG A 144 13.07 -17.28 -10.49
C ARG A 144 11.69 -17.50 -9.85
N LEU A 145 10.64 -16.83 -10.34
CA LEU A 145 9.33 -16.89 -9.72
C LEU A 145 8.69 -18.27 -9.95
N GLN A 146 8.45 -18.99 -8.87
CA GLN A 146 7.91 -20.36 -8.88
C GLN A 146 6.44 -20.39 -8.49
N TYR A 147 6.01 -19.45 -7.65
CA TYR A 147 4.65 -19.38 -7.13
C TYR A 147 4.13 -17.95 -7.21
N LEU A 148 3.06 -17.77 -7.98
CA LEU A 148 2.36 -16.50 -8.16
C LEU A 148 0.87 -16.70 -7.86
N ASP A 149 0.40 -16.15 -6.74
CA ASP A 149 -1.00 -16.17 -6.38
C ASP A 149 -1.55 -14.74 -6.28
N LEU A 150 -2.44 -14.42 -7.21
CA LEU A 150 -3.16 -13.16 -7.33
C LEU A 150 -4.67 -13.38 -7.20
N SER A 151 -5.11 -14.55 -6.74
CA SER A 151 -6.52 -14.91 -6.65
C SER A 151 -7.31 -14.01 -5.71
N TYR A 152 -8.62 -13.89 -5.93
CA TYR A 152 -9.52 -13.08 -5.13
C TYR A 152 -9.06 -11.62 -4.99
N ASN A 153 -8.88 -10.95 -6.13
CA ASN A 153 -8.63 -9.53 -6.26
C ASN A 153 -9.61 -8.95 -7.33
N ASN A 154 -9.41 -7.69 -7.72
CA ASN A 154 -10.17 -7.02 -8.78
C ASN A 154 -9.29 -6.69 -10.01
N LEU A 155 -8.34 -7.58 -10.33
CA LEU A 155 -7.42 -7.41 -11.46
C LEU A 155 -8.16 -7.56 -12.80
N SER A 156 -7.63 -6.90 -13.82
CA SER A 156 -8.20 -6.82 -15.16
C SER A 156 -7.20 -7.19 -16.24
N GLY A 157 -7.69 -7.31 -17.48
CA GLY A 157 -6.85 -7.48 -18.66
C GLY A 157 -6.47 -8.94 -18.94
N PRO A 158 -5.59 -9.16 -19.93
CA PRO A 158 -5.26 -10.50 -20.39
C PRO A 158 -4.43 -11.28 -19.37
N VAL A 159 -4.75 -12.57 -19.22
CA VAL A 159 -3.87 -13.51 -18.51
C VAL A 159 -2.51 -13.56 -19.22
N PRO A 160 -1.39 -13.49 -18.48
CA PRO A 160 -0.07 -13.75 -19.02
C PRO A 160 -0.01 -15.08 -19.79
N ARG A 161 0.40 -15.04 -21.06
CA ARG A 161 0.45 -16.23 -21.92
C ARG A 161 1.51 -17.24 -21.50
N PHE A 162 2.54 -16.79 -20.80
CA PHE A 162 3.67 -17.60 -20.39
C PHE A 162 3.98 -17.34 -18.92
N PHE A 163 3.96 -18.39 -18.12
CA PHE A 163 4.48 -18.40 -16.76
C PHE A 163 4.98 -19.80 -16.47
N ALA A 164 6.25 -19.94 -16.09
CA ALA A 164 6.88 -21.25 -15.91
C ALA A 164 6.54 -21.91 -14.56
N GLY A 165 6.04 -21.14 -13.59
CA GLY A 165 5.66 -21.63 -12.27
C GLY A 165 4.17 -21.89 -12.10
N THR A 166 3.74 -22.00 -10.85
CA THR A 166 2.33 -22.10 -10.47
C THR A 166 1.66 -20.73 -10.46
N LEU A 167 0.67 -20.53 -11.32
CA LEU A 167 -0.13 -19.31 -11.40
C LEU A 167 -1.55 -19.55 -10.87
N ASN A 168 -1.99 -18.75 -9.91
CA ASN A 168 -3.38 -18.69 -9.47
C ASN A 168 -3.94 -17.28 -9.62
N ILE A 169 -5.03 -17.16 -10.38
CA ILE A 169 -5.72 -15.90 -10.72
C ILE A 169 -7.24 -16.00 -10.52
N VAL A 170 -7.71 -17.10 -9.91
CA VAL A 170 -9.14 -17.36 -9.71
C VAL A 170 -9.78 -16.24 -8.89
N GLY A 171 -11.04 -15.90 -9.17
CA GLY A 171 -11.75 -14.87 -8.39
C GLY A 171 -11.38 -13.44 -8.76
N ASN A 172 -10.74 -13.20 -9.91
CA ASN A 172 -10.60 -11.88 -10.52
C ASN A 172 -11.66 -11.70 -11.63
N PRO A 173 -12.71 -10.88 -11.43
CA PRO A 173 -13.84 -10.81 -12.35
C PRO A 173 -13.51 -10.17 -13.70
N LEU A 174 -12.49 -9.30 -13.78
CA LEU A 174 -12.15 -8.53 -14.98
C LEU A 174 -10.99 -9.12 -15.79
N ILE A 175 -10.42 -10.25 -15.37
CA ILE A 175 -9.39 -10.95 -16.15
C ILE A 175 -10.04 -11.67 -17.35
N CYS A 176 -9.39 -11.57 -18.51
CA CYS A 176 -9.79 -12.18 -19.79
C CYS A 176 -8.64 -13.00 -20.41
N GLY A 177 -8.93 -13.82 -21.42
CA GLY A 177 -7.93 -14.59 -22.16
C GLY A 177 -8.35 -16.02 -22.50
N VAL A 178 -7.51 -16.69 -23.29
CA VAL A 178 -7.79 -18.02 -23.87
C VAL A 178 -8.18 -19.10 -22.84
N ASN A 179 -7.72 -18.97 -21.59
CA ASN A 179 -7.99 -19.93 -20.52
C ASN A 179 -9.08 -19.48 -19.52
N THR A 180 -9.73 -18.34 -19.76
CA THR A 180 -10.77 -17.82 -18.86
C THR A 180 -12.18 -17.83 -19.48
N GLY A 181 -12.29 -18.25 -20.74
CA GLY A 181 -13.57 -18.23 -21.47
C GLY A 181 -14.09 -16.83 -21.77
N LYS A 182 -13.26 -15.78 -21.57
CA LYS A 182 -13.59 -14.37 -21.82
C LYS A 182 -12.66 -13.80 -22.88
N ASP A 183 -13.23 -13.17 -23.91
CA ASP A 183 -12.45 -12.44 -24.89
C ASP A 183 -11.91 -11.12 -24.31
N CYS A 184 -10.70 -10.75 -24.69
CA CYS A 184 -10.04 -9.51 -24.28
C CYS A 184 -10.32 -8.33 -25.22
N SER A 185 -11.11 -8.53 -26.27
CA SER A 185 -11.48 -7.50 -27.25
C SER A 185 -12.36 -6.37 -26.68
N GLY A 186 -12.85 -6.49 -25.44
CA GLY A 186 -13.80 -5.55 -24.82
C GLY A 186 -13.24 -4.57 -23.78
N THR A 187 -11.93 -4.56 -23.50
CA THR A 187 -11.34 -3.70 -22.46
C THR A 187 -10.31 -2.76 -23.03
N ALA A 188 -10.75 -1.69 -23.70
CA ALA A 188 -10.03 -0.43 -23.53
C ALA A 188 -10.07 -0.09 -22.02
N PRO A 189 -9.00 0.45 -21.43
CA PRO A 189 -9.05 0.94 -20.06
C PRO A 189 -10.22 1.91 -19.98
N VAL A 190 -11.28 1.57 -19.26
CA VAL A 190 -12.32 2.54 -18.92
C VAL A 190 -11.58 3.59 -18.10
N PRO A 191 -11.38 4.83 -18.60
CA PRO A 191 -10.90 5.88 -17.72
C PRO A 191 -11.93 5.96 -16.61
N MET A 192 -11.47 5.89 -15.36
CA MET A 192 -12.31 6.07 -14.19
C MET A 192 -12.79 7.53 -14.20
N SER A 193 -13.79 7.82 -15.03
CA SER A 193 -14.48 9.09 -15.06
C SER A 193 -15.37 9.13 -13.85
N SER A 194 -14.97 9.89 -12.84
CA SER A 194 -15.89 10.49 -11.88
C SER A 194 -17.03 11.13 -12.66
N ASN A 195 -18.22 10.52 -12.61
CA ASN A 195 -19.57 11.07 -12.82
C ASN A 195 -20.49 9.98 -13.38
N LEU A 196 -20.89 9.03 -12.55
CA LEU A 196 -22.21 8.43 -12.70
C LEU A 196 -23.23 9.51 -12.29
N LYS A 197 -23.73 10.24 -13.27
CA LYS A 197 -24.94 11.03 -13.09
C LYS A 197 -26.06 10.01 -12.89
N VAL A 198 -26.47 9.82 -11.64
CA VAL A 198 -27.65 9.03 -11.29
C VAL A 198 -28.82 9.68 -12.01
N SER A 199 -29.22 9.11 -13.15
CA SER A 199 -30.53 9.34 -13.73
C SER A 199 -31.54 8.79 -12.74
N GLN A 200 -32.21 9.69 -12.02
CA GLN A 200 -33.37 9.39 -11.19
C GLN A 200 -34.45 8.77 -12.07
N ALA A 201 -34.51 7.44 -12.09
CA ALA A 201 -35.74 6.75 -12.42
C ALA A 201 -36.67 6.92 -11.22
N SER A 202 -37.72 7.72 -11.41
CA SER A 202 -38.78 7.92 -10.43
C SER A 202 -39.41 6.58 -10.04
N LEU A 203 -39.34 6.29 -8.74
CA LEU A 203 -40.08 5.20 -8.09
C LEU A 203 -41.59 5.43 -8.27
N PRO A 204 -42.41 4.43 -8.65
CA PRO A 204 -43.86 4.62 -8.72
C PRO A 204 -44.41 4.87 -7.31
N THR A 205 -44.97 6.06 -7.12
CA THR A 205 -45.63 6.47 -5.88
C THR A 205 -46.92 5.67 -5.69
N ALA A 206 -46.96 4.87 -4.64
CA ALA A 206 -48.19 4.27 -4.15
C ALA A 206 -49.14 5.40 -3.69
N LYS A 207 -50.31 5.49 -4.33
CA LYS A 207 -51.38 6.42 -3.97
C LYS A 207 -52.06 5.93 -2.68
N THR A 208 -51.77 6.55 -1.55
CA THR A 208 -52.60 6.43 -0.34
C THR A 208 -53.86 7.29 -0.52
N LYS A 209 -55.03 6.65 -0.36
CA LYS A 209 -56.35 7.30 -0.36
C LYS A 209 -56.50 8.15 0.89
N THR A 210 -56.40 9.47 0.75
CA THR A 210 -56.89 10.43 1.76
C THR A 210 -58.42 10.51 1.67
N HIS A 211 -59.10 10.00 2.69
CA HIS A 211 -60.53 10.25 2.90
C HIS A 211 -60.75 11.72 3.28
N LYS A 212 -61.63 12.38 2.54
CA LYS A 212 -62.16 13.71 2.85
C LYS A 212 -63.10 13.60 4.05
N PHE A 213 -62.79 14.29 5.16
CA PHE A 213 -63.78 14.62 6.18
C PHE A 213 -63.96 16.13 6.20
N ALA A 214 -65.12 16.56 5.70
CA ALA A 214 -65.60 17.92 5.77
C ALA A 214 -66.20 18.18 7.17
N VAL A 215 -65.82 19.33 7.74
CA VAL A 215 -66.65 20.25 8.52
C VAL A 215 -67.64 19.62 9.51
N VAL A 216 -67.23 19.56 10.78
CA VAL A 216 -68.15 19.86 11.90
C VAL A 216 -67.67 21.17 12.53
N LEU A 217 -68.43 22.20 12.20
CA LEU A 217 -68.38 23.56 12.72
C LEU A 217 -69.11 23.58 14.08
N GLY A 218 -68.54 24.27 15.07
CA GLY A 218 -69.27 24.70 16.28
C GLY A 218 -68.94 23.91 17.54
N TYR A 219 -68.79 24.64 18.65
CA TYR A 219 -68.49 24.19 20.02
C TYR A 219 -67.03 23.86 20.33
N MET A 220 -66.16 24.88 20.40
CA MET A 220 -65.11 24.97 21.45
C MET A 220 -64.56 26.41 21.64
N ILE A 221 -65.30 27.46 21.25
CA ILE A 221 -64.93 28.85 21.55
C ILE A 221 -66.00 29.45 22.47
N ALA A 222 -66.01 28.97 23.71
CA ALA A 222 -66.71 29.60 24.83
C ALA A 222 -66.10 29.10 26.14
N CYS A 223 -64.83 29.43 26.38
CA CYS A 223 -64.21 29.43 27.72
C CYS A 223 -62.84 30.13 27.68
N VAL A 224 -62.76 31.21 26.91
CA VAL A 224 -61.63 32.14 26.93
C VAL A 224 -62.09 33.30 27.80
N ILE A 225 -61.43 33.46 28.95
CA ILE A 225 -61.22 34.75 29.61
C ILE A 225 -62.49 35.34 30.26
N ILE A 226 -62.94 34.72 31.35
CA ILE A 226 -63.44 35.46 32.50
C ILE A 226 -62.46 35.17 33.64
N LEU A 227 -62.02 36.22 34.32
CA LEU A 227 -60.99 36.28 35.38
C LEU A 227 -59.60 36.74 34.91
N TRP A 228 -59.55 37.90 34.24
CA TRP A 228 -58.45 38.86 34.39
C TRP A 228 -59.00 40.28 34.12
N PHE A 229 -59.69 40.84 35.12
CA PHE A 229 -59.90 42.28 35.23
C PHE A 229 -59.30 42.72 36.58
N PRO A 230 -58.19 43.48 36.59
CA PRO A 230 -57.92 44.44 37.64
C PRO A 230 -58.47 45.82 37.21
N ILE A 231 -59.01 46.60 38.14
CA ILE A 231 -58.94 48.07 38.25
C ILE A 231 -59.89 48.49 39.39
N SER A 232 -59.33 48.94 40.50
CA SER A 232 -59.69 50.09 41.37
C SER A 232 -59.20 49.84 42.79
#